data_AF-A0A268FGY2-F1
#
_entry.id   AF-A0A268FGY2-F1
#
_cell.length_a   1.000
_cell.length_b   1.000
_cell.length_c   1.000
_cell.angle_alpha   90.00
_cell.angle_beta   90.00
_cell.angle_gamma   90.00
#
_symmetry.space_group_name_H-M   'P 1'
#
loop_
_entity.id
_entity.type
_entity.pdbx_description
1 polymer ?
#
loop_
_entity_poly.entity_id
_entity_poly.type
_entity_poly.pdbx_seq_one_letter_code
_entity_poly.pdbx_strand_id
1 'polypeptide(L)'
;MKKKFFVSICITFILFIHANPLLTKASDENHKESIFPLRILETTDIHSYLLDYNYEEKKKTIEYGYNRVASLILQAKKEQRNTMLFDVGDVIKGSPLAEYVASSPMFYSSDIHPAYKSMNLMGYDAATVGNHEFNFGLDFLLNTLIGADFPYTNANIYVDDHNGYEQDDIHFFQPFLLLDKILVNDQGKTENIKVGVIGLITPITGVWDKEHLEDKLIIKNMQKTAEEIVPQMKKAGADIIVALVHAGLYSDQYWPKQGNNVRDISKVKGIDVILYGHSHGIFPVKGEKGPKGVNHEKGIINGKPTVQAGNWGNHLGIIDLTLKKKKGKWAIVDSKSTAKPIIRIIKNKKIPIVSPMPQLEYILSRYHQDTLEYINSKQLLNHFD
;
A
#
# COMPACT_ATOMS: atom_id res chain seq x y z
N MET A 1 -28.06 112.32 10.47
CA MET A 1 -27.08 111.30 10.91
C MET A 1 -27.85 110.03 11.30
N LYS A 2 -27.61 108.93 10.57
CA LYS A 2 -28.27 107.62 10.72
C LYS A 2 -27.37 106.66 11.52
N LYS A 3 -27.97 105.80 12.36
CA LYS A 3 -27.56 104.41 12.76
C LYS A 3 -28.48 103.97 13.91
N LYS A 4 -29.60 103.28 13.71
CA LYS A 4 -29.85 101.84 13.41
C LYS A 4 -29.26 100.86 14.45
N PHE A 5 -30.19 100.31 15.24
CA PHE A 5 -30.10 99.14 16.12
C PHE A 5 -29.69 97.88 15.33
N PHE A 6 -28.84 97.03 15.92
CA PHE A 6 -28.61 95.65 15.46
C PHE A 6 -28.74 94.71 16.66
N VAL A 7 -29.76 93.85 16.61
CA VAL A 7 -29.95 92.69 17.48
C VAL A 7 -29.19 91.53 16.85
N SER A 8 -28.31 90.87 17.61
CA SER A 8 -27.61 89.66 17.16
C SER A 8 -28.39 88.43 17.63
N ILE A 9 -28.88 87.65 16.66
CA ILE A 9 -29.52 86.35 16.86
C ILE A 9 -28.44 85.28 16.60
N CYS A 10 -28.06 84.53 17.63
CA CYS A 10 -27.24 83.32 17.49
C CYS A 10 -28.16 82.12 17.22
N ILE A 11 -28.14 81.63 15.97
CA ILE A 11 -28.63 80.31 15.59
C ILE A 11 -27.40 79.40 15.46
N THR A 12 -27.38 78.26 16.16
CA THR A 12 -26.45 77.19 15.82
C THR A 12 -27.13 75.84 15.96
N PHE A 13 -26.98 75.06 14.89
CA PHE A 13 -27.72 73.87 14.51
C PHE A 13 -27.47 72.66 15.43
N ILE A 14 -28.54 71.93 15.78
CA ILE A 14 -28.46 70.57 16.32
C ILE A 14 -28.46 69.60 15.13
N LEU A 15 -27.33 68.89 14.94
CA LEU A 15 -27.19 67.81 13.97
C LEU A 15 -27.85 66.53 14.49
N PHE A 16 -28.96 66.11 13.87
CA PHE A 16 -29.55 64.79 14.06
C PHE A 16 -28.78 63.76 13.21
N ILE A 17 -27.95 62.93 13.86
CA ILE A 17 -27.33 61.76 13.23
C ILE A 17 -28.39 60.65 13.14
N HIS A 18 -28.88 60.37 11.93
CA HIS A 18 -29.68 59.18 11.65
C HIS A 18 -28.76 57.97 11.55
N ALA A 19 -28.76 57.12 12.59
CA ALA A 19 -28.13 55.82 12.54
C ALA A 19 -28.95 54.86 11.66
N ASN A 20 -28.48 54.60 10.43
CA ASN A 20 -28.95 53.48 9.64
C ASN A 20 -28.39 52.18 10.24
N PRO A 21 -29.21 51.20 10.64
CA PRO A 21 -28.70 49.89 10.97
C PRO A 21 -28.28 49.22 9.67
N LEU A 22 -26.98 49.23 9.40
CA LEU A 22 -26.37 48.32 8.43
C LEU A 22 -26.63 46.89 8.92
N LEU A 23 -27.66 46.25 8.36
CA LEU A 23 -27.77 44.80 8.36
C LEU A 23 -26.52 44.26 7.65
N THR A 24 -25.49 43.91 8.42
CA THR A 24 -24.48 42.95 8.00
C THR A 24 -25.19 41.61 7.84
N LYS A 25 -25.65 41.34 6.62
CA LYS A 25 -25.92 39.98 6.16
C LYS A 25 -24.60 39.23 6.35
N ALA A 26 -24.51 38.41 7.40
CA ALA A 26 -23.51 37.37 7.46
C ALA A 26 -23.68 36.57 6.17
N SER A 27 -22.70 36.67 5.28
CA SER A 27 -22.60 35.75 4.16
C SER A 27 -22.42 34.38 4.78
N ASP A 28 -23.49 33.58 4.76
CA ASP A 28 -23.35 32.12 4.72
C ASP A 28 -22.54 31.82 3.45
N GLU A 29 -21.22 31.90 3.58
CA GLU A 29 -20.35 31.13 2.72
C GLU A 29 -20.74 29.69 2.94
N ASN A 30 -21.54 29.18 2.01
CA ASN A 30 -21.65 27.76 1.73
C ASN A 30 -20.22 27.24 1.50
N HIS A 31 -19.49 26.93 2.58
CA HIS A 31 -18.26 26.17 2.53
C HIS A 31 -18.64 24.78 2.04
N LYS A 32 -18.79 24.65 0.72
CA LYS A 32 -18.93 23.37 0.06
C LYS A 32 -17.66 22.61 0.43
N GLU A 33 -17.80 21.66 1.35
CA GLU A 33 -16.69 20.88 1.89
C GLU A 33 -15.83 20.36 0.72
N SER A 34 -14.56 20.76 0.68
CA SER A 34 -13.67 20.42 -0.44
C SER A 34 -13.43 18.91 -0.49
N ILE A 35 -13.57 18.35 -1.68
CA ILE A 35 -13.31 16.94 -1.98
C ILE A 35 -11.87 16.79 -2.46
N PHE A 36 -11.16 15.78 -1.98
CA PHE A 36 -9.81 15.44 -2.42
C PHE A 36 -9.78 13.98 -2.88
N PRO A 37 -9.40 13.68 -4.13
CA PRO A 37 -9.18 12.32 -4.55
C PRO A 37 -7.84 11.80 -4.00
N LEU A 38 -7.77 10.52 -3.63
CA LEU A 38 -6.52 9.83 -3.32
C LEU A 38 -6.60 8.42 -3.91
N ARG A 39 -5.62 8.07 -4.73
CA ARG A 39 -5.48 6.72 -5.28
C ARG A 39 -4.40 5.96 -4.52
N ILE A 40 -4.77 4.80 -4.00
CA ILE A 40 -3.86 3.85 -3.38
C ILE A 40 -3.62 2.72 -4.38
N LEU A 41 -2.35 2.40 -4.61
CA LEU A 41 -1.88 1.38 -5.52
C LEU A 41 -1.23 0.24 -4.73
N GLU A 42 -1.37 -0.98 -5.23
CA GLU A 42 -0.87 -2.18 -4.59
C GLU A 42 -0.20 -3.12 -5.60
N THR A 43 0.99 -3.61 -5.24
CA THR A 43 1.52 -4.88 -5.72
C THR A 43 1.60 -5.90 -4.58
N THR A 44 1.50 -7.18 -4.91
CA THR A 44 1.62 -8.29 -3.97
C THR A 44 2.14 -9.54 -4.67
N ASP A 45 2.80 -10.42 -3.93
CA ASP A 45 3.18 -11.76 -4.37
C ASP A 45 3.96 -11.74 -5.70
N ILE A 46 4.87 -10.77 -5.86
CA ILE A 46 5.66 -10.58 -7.09
C ILE A 46 6.59 -11.78 -7.34
N HIS A 47 7.07 -12.41 -6.27
CA HIS A 47 7.93 -13.60 -6.29
C HIS A 47 9.16 -13.48 -7.21
N SER A 48 9.68 -12.26 -7.39
CA SER A 48 10.77 -11.97 -8.32
C SER A 48 10.50 -12.42 -9.76
N TYR A 49 9.24 -12.49 -10.20
CA TYR A 49 8.89 -12.54 -11.62
C TYR A 49 9.04 -11.14 -12.22
N LEU A 50 10.29 -10.66 -12.30
CA LEU A 50 10.59 -9.27 -12.65
C LEU A 50 10.43 -8.96 -14.14
N LEU A 51 10.61 -9.98 -14.97
CA LEU A 51 10.42 -9.93 -16.41
C LEU A 51 9.23 -10.80 -16.81
N ASP A 52 8.63 -10.46 -17.93
CA ASP A 52 7.59 -11.23 -18.61
C ASP A 52 8.17 -12.44 -19.35
N TYR A 53 8.88 -13.28 -18.60
CA TYR A 53 9.61 -14.43 -19.09
C TYR A 53 9.36 -15.66 -18.22
N ASN A 54 8.97 -16.76 -18.87
CA ASN A 54 8.87 -18.06 -18.24
C ASN A 54 10.23 -18.76 -18.35
N TYR A 55 10.94 -18.86 -17.23
CA TYR A 55 12.27 -19.48 -17.16
C TYR A 55 12.24 -21.01 -17.31
N GLU A 56 11.15 -21.67 -16.94
CA GLU A 56 10.99 -23.12 -17.09
C GLU A 56 10.80 -23.48 -18.57
N GLU A 57 9.92 -22.74 -19.25
CA GLU A 57 9.63 -22.94 -20.68
C GLU A 57 10.62 -22.21 -21.60
N LYS A 58 11.55 -21.43 -21.03
CA LYS A 58 12.54 -20.60 -21.74
C LYS A 58 11.90 -19.73 -22.83
N LYS A 59 10.77 -19.08 -22.54
CA LYS A 59 10.04 -18.25 -23.49
C LYS A 59 9.40 -17.00 -22.85
N LYS A 60 9.22 -15.94 -23.65
CA LYS A 60 8.45 -14.76 -23.22
C LYS A 60 6.99 -15.14 -22.95
N THR A 61 6.39 -14.47 -21.96
CA THR A 61 4.97 -14.57 -21.63
C THR A 61 4.31 -13.19 -21.67
N ILE A 62 2.98 -13.16 -21.74
CA ILE A 62 2.18 -11.94 -21.56
C ILE A 62 1.38 -11.95 -20.27
N GLU A 63 1.48 -13.02 -19.48
CA GLU A 63 0.54 -13.34 -18.38
C GLU A 63 0.98 -12.78 -17.03
N TYR A 64 2.27 -12.49 -16.88
CA TYR A 64 2.87 -11.93 -15.67
C TYR A 64 4.14 -11.15 -16.02
N GLY A 65 4.79 -10.55 -15.02
CA GLY A 65 6.03 -9.81 -15.15
C GLY A 65 5.93 -8.43 -14.49
N TYR A 66 6.81 -8.15 -13.54
CA TYR A 66 6.87 -6.84 -12.89
C TYR A 66 7.08 -5.71 -13.91
N ASN A 67 7.87 -5.94 -14.96
CA ASN A 67 8.05 -4.99 -16.06
C ASN A 67 6.73 -4.59 -16.76
N ARG A 68 5.71 -5.45 -16.78
CA ARG A 68 4.38 -5.14 -17.31
C ARG A 68 3.52 -4.39 -16.30
N VAL A 69 3.49 -4.81 -15.03
CA VAL A 69 2.72 -4.09 -14.00
C VAL A 69 3.29 -2.70 -13.71
N ALA A 70 4.62 -2.52 -13.83
CA ALA A 70 5.27 -1.20 -13.75
C ALA A 70 4.69 -0.21 -14.77
N SER A 71 4.39 -0.66 -15.99
CA SER A 71 3.68 0.17 -16.98
C SER A 71 2.28 0.58 -16.51
N LEU A 72 1.55 -0.31 -15.83
CA LEU A 72 0.25 0.03 -15.22
C LEU A 72 0.40 1.02 -14.06
N ILE A 73 1.45 0.89 -13.23
CA ILE A 73 1.74 1.82 -12.14
C ILE A 73 1.95 3.23 -12.70
N LEU A 74 2.79 3.37 -13.72
CA LEU A 74 3.06 4.67 -14.36
C LEU A 74 1.80 5.26 -14.99
N GLN A 75 0.97 4.44 -15.65
CA GLN A 75 -0.32 4.89 -16.17
C GLN A 75 -1.24 5.39 -15.05
N ALA A 76 -1.36 4.63 -13.96
CA ALA A 76 -2.22 4.98 -12.83
C ALA A 76 -1.75 6.28 -12.13
N LYS A 77 -0.43 6.48 -12.01
CA LYS A 77 0.19 7.72 -11.51
C LYS A 77 -0.02 8.92 -12.46
N LYS A 78 -0.16 8.69 -13.76
CA LYS A 78 -0.51 9.73 -14.73
C LYS A 78 -2.00 10.09 -14.70
N GLU A 79 -2.87 9.11 -14.47
CA GLU A 79 -4.32 9.27 -14.40
C GLU A 79 -4.76 10.02 -13.13
N GLN A 80 -4.04 9.86 -12.01
CA GLN A 80 -4.37 10.51 -10.74
C GLN A 80 -3.11 11.10 -10.10
N ARG A 81 -3.15 12.41 -9.82
CA ARG A 81 -2.04 13.15 -9.21
C ARG A 81 -1.75 12.68 -7.78
N ASN A 82 -2.79 12.51 -6.97
CA ASN A 82 -2.63 12.11 -5.58
C ASN A 82 -2.56 10.59 -5.51
N THR A 83 -1.35 10.04 -5.56
CA THR A 83 -1.13 8.58 -5.51
C THR A 83 -0.22 8.16 -4.37
N MET A 84 -0.49 6.99 -3.80
CA MET A 84 0.45 6.27 -2.93
C MET A 84 0.53 4.81 -3.41
N LEU A 85 1.71 4.21 -3.36
CA LEU A 85 2.00 2.88 -3.87
C LEU A 85 2.61 2.02 -2.75
N PHE A 86 2.02 0.86 -2.53
CA PHE A 86 2.45 -0.07 -1.49
C PHE A 86 2.69 -1.46 -2.05
N ASP A 87 3.55 -2.22 -1.37
CA ASP A 87 3.75 -3.64 -1.61
C ASP A 87 3.35 -4.48 -0.39
N VAL A 88 2.71 -5.62 -0.64
CA VAL A 88 2.18 -6.51 0.41
C VAL A 88 3.04 -7.75 0.64
N GLY A 89 4.29 -7.76 0.19
CA GLY A 89 5.26 -8.82 0.48
C GLY A 89 5.27 -9.95 -0.54
N ASP A 90 6.07 -10.97 -0.25
CA ASP A 90 6.42 -12.07 -1.14
C ASP A 90 7.05 -11.59 -2.45
N VAL A 91 8.16 -10.86 -2.32
CA VAL A 91 8.89 -10.22 -3.41
C VAL A 91 10.17 -10.98 -3.76
N ILE A 92 10.95 -11.38 -2.77
CA ILE A 92 12.37 -11.73 -2.96
C ILE A 92 12.65 -13.23 -3.13
N LYS A 93 11.61 -14.06 -3.14
CA LYS A 93 11.69 -15.51 -3.37
C LYS A 93 10.55 -15.98 -4.26
N GLY A 94 10.77 -17.04 -5.04
CA GLY A 94 9.70 -17.78 -5.73
C GLY A 94 9.86 -17.92 -7.24
N SER A 95 10.90 -17.33 -7.83
CA SER A 95 11.28 -17.53 -9.23
C SER A 95 12.71 -18.04 -9.36
N PRO A 96 13.09 -18.63 -10.50
CA PRO A 96 14.48 -18.99 -10.76
C PRO A 96 15.46 -17.81 -10.66
N LEU A 97 15.00 -16.59 -10.94
CA LEU A 97 15.80 -15.38 -10.76
C LEU A 97 16.11 -15.13 -9.29
N ALA A 98 15.13 -15.31 -8.39
CA ALA A 98 15.38 -15.20 -6.95
C ALA A 98 16.40 -16.25 -6.48
N GLU A 99 16.26 -17.51 -6.92
CA GLU A 99 17.20 -18.58 -6.57
C GLU A 99 18.63 -18.30 -7.05
N TYR A 100 18.77 -17.78 -8.28
CA TYR A 100 20.05 -17.31 -8.79
C TYR A 100 20.63 -16.21 -7.90
N VAL A 101 19.84 -15.19 -7.57
CA VAL A 101 20.30 -14.06 -6.74
C VAL A 101 20.72 -14.52 -5.35
N ALA A 102 19.92 -15.36 -4.69
CA ALA A 102 20.21 -15.88 -3.36
C ALA A 102 21.46 -16.76 -3.31
N SER A 103 21.75 -17.49 -4.40
CA SER A 103 22.96 -18.32 -4.51
C SER A 103 24.19 -17.57 -5.02
N SER A 104 24.04 -16.33 -5.49
CA SER A 104 25.13 -15.57 -6.10
C SER A 104 26.03 -14.91 -5.05
N PRO A 105 27.35 -15.09 -5.10
CA PRO A 105 28.29 -14.40 -4.21
C PRO A 105 28.27 -12.87 -4.41
N MET A 106 27.79 -12.38 -5.56
CA MET A 106 27.63 -10.94 -5.80
C MET A 106 26.66 -10.29 -4.80
N PHE A 107 25.69 -11.04 -4.29
CA PHE A 107 24.69 -10.49 -3.38
C PHE A 107 25.23 -10.27 -1.97
N TYR A 108 26.26 -11.03 -1.58
CA TYR A 108 27.03 -10.77 -0.36
C TYR A 108 28.00 -9.58 -0.51
N SER A 109 28.11 -8.98 -1.70
CA SER A 109 29.03 -7.87 -2.00
C SER A 109 28.37 -6.49 -2.08
N SER A 110 27.25 -6.28 -1.37
CA SER A 110 26.52 -5.01 -1.24
C SER A 110 25.76 -4.50 -2.48
N ASP A 111 25.40 -5.37 -3.43
CA ASP A 111 24.53 -4.99 -4.56
C ASP A 111 23.04 -4.94 -4.15
N ILE A 112 22.27 -4.06 -4.79
CA ILE A 112 20.83 -3.92 -4.55
C ILE A 112 20.08 -5.07 -5.24
N HIS A 113 19.03 -5.60 -4.60
CA HIS A 113 18.29 -6.75 -5.13
C HIS A 113 17.61 -6.34 -6.42
N PRO A 114 17.64 -7.15 -7.51
CA PRO A 114 17.04 -6.74 -8.78
C PRO A 114 15.54 -6.41 -8.63
N ALA A 115 14.85 -7.04 -7.68
CA ALA A 115 13.49 -6.65 -7.32
C ALA A 115 13.42 -5.21 -6.79
N TYR A 116 14.26 -4.84 -5.82
CA TYR A 116 14.32 -3.47 -5.29
C TYR A 116 14.88 -2.46 -6.28
N LYS A 117 15.86 -2.82 -7.14
CA LYS A 117 16.25 -1.98 -8.28
C LYS A 117 15.03 -1.62 -9.15
N SER A 118 14.13 -2.57 -9.34
CA SER A 118 12.91 -2.37 -10.13
C SER A 118 11.85 -1.55 -9.38
N MET A 119 11.64 -1.84 -8.10
CA MET A 119 10.65 -1.16 -7.25
C MET A 119 11.04 0.28 -6.93
N ASN A 120 12.32 0.56 -6.68
CA ASN A 120 12.82 1.91 -6.41
C ASN A 120 12.49 2.88 -7.55
N LEU A 121 12.57 2.42 -8.81
CA LEU A 121 12.19 3.23 -9.98
C LEU A 121 10.71 3.63 -9.99
N MET A 122 9.85 2.83 -9.34
CA MET A 122 8.42 3.07 -9.28
C MET A 122 8.02 3.97 -8.11
N GLY A 123 8.91 4.25 -7.15
CA GLY A 123 8.64 5.13 -6.01
C GLY A 123 7.50 4.60 -5.14
N TYR A 124 7.75 3.49 -4.44
CA TYR A 124 6.88 2.96 -3.40
C TYR A 124 6.94 3.86 -2.17
N ASP A 125 5.80 3.97 -1.48
CA ASP A 125 5.66 4.75 -0.26
C ASP A 125 5.96 3.90 0.98
N ALA A 126 5.62 2.60 0.98
CA ALA A 126 6.00 1.62 2.00
C ALA A 126 5.73 0.18 1.54
N ALA A 127 6.25 -0.79 2.28
CA ALA A 127 5.93 -2.21 2.11
C ALA A 127 5.77 -2.93 3.47
N THR A 128 5.19 -4.13 3.44
CA THR A 128 5.33 -5.13 4.52
C THR A 128 6.09 -6.35 3.98
N VAL A 129 6.56 -7.18 4.90
CA VAL A 129 7.05 -8.53 4.58
C VAL A 129 5.87 -9.50 4.46
N GLY A 130 6.02 -10.47 3.56
CA GLY A 130 5.27 -11.70 3.46
C GLY A 130 6.07 -12.89 3.98
N ASN A 131 5.53 -14.10 3.83
CA ASN A 131 6.15 -15.29 4.42
C ASN A 131 7.42 -15.72 3.68
N HIS A 132 7.49 -15.46 2.37
CA HIS A 132 8.62 -15.88 1.55
C HIS A 132 9.85 -14.97 1.69
N GLU A 133 9.76 -13.83 2.39
CA GLU A 133 10.90 -13.00 2.76
C GLU A 133 11.91 -13.71 3.69
N PHE A 134 11.46 -14.71 4.45
CA PHE A 134 12.28 -15.38 5.47
C PHE A 134 13.00 -16.64 4.96
N ASN A 135 12.67 -17.11 3.76
CA ASN A 135 13.11 -18.40 3.22
C ASN A 135 14.62 -18.54 2.98
N PHE A 136 15.35 -17.42 2.91
CA PHE A 136 16.81 -17.42 2.75
C PHE A 136 17.52 -17.01 4.05
N GLY A 137 16.79 -16.95 5.17
CA GLY A 137 17.30 -16.56 6.48
C GLY A 137 17.28 -15.05 6.74
N LEU A 138 17.38 -14.69 8.03
CA LEU A 138 17.30 -13.29 8.49
C LEU A 138 18.44 -12.42 7.96
N ASP A 139 19.65 -12.97 7.84
CA ASP A 139 20.80 -12.21 7.34
C ASP A 139 20.59 -11.83 5.87
N PHE A 140 20.08 -12.74 5.04
CA PHE A 140 19.74 -12.43 3.65
C PHE A 140 18.64 -11.37 3.59
N LEU A 141 17.58 -11.54 4.38
CA LEU A 141 16.47 -10.58 4.44
C LEU A 141 16.96 -9.17 4.81
N LEU A 142 17.65 -9.02 5.93
CA LEU A 142 18.10 -7.72 6.42
C LEU A 142 19.07 -7.05 5.44
N ASN A 143 20.01 -7.79 4.85
CA ASN A 143 20.92 -7.25 3.84
C ASN A 143 20.17 -6.82 2.56
N THR A 144 19.17 -7.59 2.16
CA THR A 144 18.37 -7.31 0.96
C THR A 144 17.50 -6.06 1.14
N LEU A 145 16.91 -5.87 2.32
CA LEU A 145 16.06 -4.71 2.64
C LEU A 145 16.80 -3.37 2.63
N ILE A 146 18.12 -3.36 2.87
CA ILE A 146 18.95 -2.14 2.80
C ILE A 146 18.88 -1.49 1.40
N GLY A 147 18.65 -2.28 0.36
CA GLY A 147 18.55 -1.80 -1.01
C GLY A 147 17.21 -1.16 -1.40
N ALA A 148 16.20 -1.18 -0.53
CA ALA A 148 14.90 -0.57 -0.80
C ALA A 148 14.92 0.93 -0.46
N ASP A 149 14.51 1.79 -1.40
CA ASP A 149 14.41 3.25 -1.20
C ASP A 149 13.12 3.67 -0.45
N PHE A 150 12.45 2.70 0.16
CA PHE A 150 11.16 2.86 0.82
C PHE A 150 11.13 2.02 2.11
N PRO A 151 10.43 2.51 3.15
CA PRO A 151 10.42 1.84 4.44
C PRO A 151 9.56 0.57 4.45
N TYR A 152 10.00 -0.41 5.23
CA TYR A 152 9.20 -1.58 5.60
C TYR A 152 8.55 -1.39 6.98
N THR A 153 7.36 -1.95 7.17
CA THR A 153 6.68 -2.01 8.46
C THR A 153 6.02 -3.37 8.67
N ASN A 154 6.06 -3.86 9.90
CA ASN A 154 5.27 -5.01 10.33
C ASN A 154 5.07 -4.94 11.85
N ALA A 155 3.82 -5.09 12.29
CA ALA A 155 3.45 -4.93 13.69
C ALA A 155 3.51 -6.23 14.49
N ASN A 156 3.32 -7.39 13.85
CA ASN A 156 3.07 -8.64 14.57
C ASN A 156 4.26 -9.61 14.57
N ILE A 157 5.45 -9.15 14.17
CA ILE A 157 6.72 -9.87 14.34
C ILE A 157 7.50 -9.23 15.49
N TYR A 158 7.92 -10.04 16.44
CA TYR A 158 8.67 -9.66 17.63
C TYR A 158 9.97 -10.44 17.70
N VAL A 159 10.99 -9.87 18.34
CA VAL A 159 12.22 -10.59 18.71
C VAL A 159 11.88 -11.57 19.83
N ASP A 160 12.30 -12.83 19.68
CA ASP A 160 12.26 -13.80 20.77
C ASP A 160 13.48 -13.57 21.68
N ASP A 161 13.24 -13.08 22.90
CA ASP A 161 14.27 -12.88 23.90
C ASP A 161 14.27 -13.97 24.99
N HIS A 162 13.41 -14.97 24.83
CA HIS A 162 13.28 -16.13 25.71
C HIS A 162 12.95 -15.84 27.17
N ASN A 163 12.48 -14.63 27.49
CA ASN A 163 12.23 -14.24 28.88
C ASN A 163 10.82 -14.67 29.38
N GLY A 164 9.88 -14.94 28.46
CA GLY A 164 8.51 -15.36 28.74
C GLY A 164 7.52 -14.23 29.13
N TYR A 165 7.93 -12.96 29.02
CA TYR A 165 7.19 -11.77 29.42
C TYR A 165 6.65 -11.01 28.21
N GLU A 166 5.51 -11.41 27.65
CA GLU A 166 4.92 -10.79 26.44
C GLU A 166 4.73 -9.25 26.48
N GLN A 167 4.82 -8.63 27.65
CA GLN A 167 4.63 -7.18 27.85
C GLN A 167 5.85 -6.35 27.46
N ASP A 168 7.05 -6.94 27.41
CA ASP A 168 8.28 -6.25 27.02
C ASP A 168 8.82 -6.67 25.65
N ASP A 169 8.11 -7.56 24.95
CA ASP A 169 8.43 -7.97 23.58
C ASP A 169 8.73 -6.78 22.66
N ILE A 170 9.87 -6.87 22.00
CA ILE A 170 10.38 -5.84 21.10
C ILE A 170 9.93 -6.17 19.67
N HIS A 171 9.29 -5.22 18.98
CA HIS A 171 8.96 -5.40 17.57
C HIS A 171 10.24 -5.54 16.73
N PHE A 172 10.26 -6.53 15.83
CA PHE A 172 11.39 -6.76 14.93
C PHE A 172 11.46 -5.72 13.80
N PHE A 173 10.29 -5.26 13.33
CA PHE A 173 10.15 -4.14 12.41
C PHE A 173 9.54 -2.94 13.12
N GLN A 174 9.65 -1.76 12.52
CA GLN A 174 8.85 -0.62 12.95
C GLN A 174 7.35 -1.01 12.85
N PRO A 175 6.56 -0.92 13.94
CA PRO A 175 5.21 -1.50 13.97
C PRO A 175 4.20 -0.74 13.11
N PHE A 176 4.45 0.54 12.85
CA PHE A 176 3.68 1.34 11.91
C PHE A 176 4.49 2.53 11.39
N LEU A 177 4.04 3.10 10.26
CA LEU A 177 4.59 4.31 9.67
C LEU A 177 3.54 5.43 9.67
N LEU A 178 4.00 6.68 9.65
CA LEU A 178 3.18 7.86 9.42
C LEU A 178 3.74 8.62 8.22
N LEU A 179 3.01 8.61 7.11
CA LEU A 179 3.44 9.18 5.85
C LEU A 179 2.66 10.48 5.60
N ASP A 180 3.37 11.60 5.46
CA ASP A 180 2.76 12.88 5.09
C ASP A 180 2.54 12.96 3.58
N LYS A 181 1.34 13.35 3.16
CA LYS A 181 0.97 13.49 1.75
C LYS A 181 0.25 14.82 1.52
N ILE A 182 0.76 15.60 0.57
CA ILE A 182 0.05 16.77 0.07
C ILE A 182 -0.97 16.31 -0.97
N LEU A 183 -2.25 16.47 -0.65
CA LEU A 183 -3.37 16.25 -1.58
C LEU A 183 -3.68 17.53 -2.33
N VAL A 184 -4.01 17.40 -3.61
CA VAL A 184 -4.50 18.49 -4.45
C VAL A 184 -5.89 18.16 -4.98
N ASN A 185 -6.87 19.04 -4.78
CA ASN A 185 -8.20 18.85 -5.37
C ASN A 185 -8.30 19.40 -6.80
N ASP A 186 -9.46 19.21 -7.43
CA ASP A 186 -9.75 19.65 -8.79
C ASP A 186 -9.68 21.18 -8.98
N GLN A 187 -9.71 21.95 -7.89
CA GLN A 187 -9.60 23.40 -7.88
C GLN A 187 -8.15 23.88 -7.61
N GLY A 188 -7.19 22.96 -7.50
CA GLY A 188 -5.80 23.26 -7.19
C GLY A 188 -5.53 23.58 -5.71
N LYS A 189 -6.53 23.49 -4.83
CA LYS A 189 -6.34 23.65 -3.38
C LYS A 189 -5.51 22.49 -2.85
N THR A 190 -4.55 22.80 -1.99
CA THR A 190 -3.68 21.82 -1.34
C THR A 190 -4.04 21.63 0.13
N GLU A 191 -3.94 20.39 0.62
CA GLU A 191 -4.10 20.06 2.04
C GLU A 191 -3.14 18.91 2.40
N ASN A 192 -2.58 18.92 3.60
CA ASN A 192 -1.80 17.78 4.10
C ASN A 192 -2.74 16.72 4.70
N ILE A 193 -2.44 15.44 4.45
CA ILE A 193 -3.00 14.28 5.12
C ILE A 193 -1.88 13.40 5.65
N LYS A 194 -2.04 12.88 6.86
CA LYS A 194 -1.11 11.91 7.46
C LYS A 194 -1.68 10.50 7.34
N VAL A 195 -1.09 9.68 6.48
CA VAL A 195 -1.50 8.29 6.25
C VAL A 195 -0.72 7.38 7.18
N GLY A 196 -1.42 6.72 8.11
CA GLY A 196 -0.85 5.66 8.92
C GLY A 196 -0.78 4.35 8.14
N VAL A 197 0.34 3.65 8.19
CA VAL A 197 0.52 2.35 7.52
C VAL A 197 0.91 1.31 8.55
N ILE A 198 0.22 0.16 8.55
CA ILE A 198 0.51 -0.98 9.43
C ILE A 198 0.67 -2.25 8.58
N GLY A 199 1.78 -2.96 8.76
CA GLY A 199 2.02 -4.26 8.14
C GLY A 199 1.63 -5.41 9.08
N LEU A 200 1.07 -6.48 8.53
CA LEU A 200 0.70 -7.69 9.26
C LEU A 200 1.00 -8.92 8.39
N ILE A 201 1.44 -10.01 9.02
CA ILE A 201 1.74 -11.29 8.36
C ILE A 201 1.03 -12.45 9.06
N THR A 202 0.57 -13.46 8.31
CA THR A 202 -0.02 -14.67 8.91
C THR A 202 0.97 -15.35 9.89
N PRO A 203 0.56 -15.71 11.12
CA PRO A 203 1.44 -16.37 12.08
C PRO A 203 1.91 -17.78 11.70
N ILE A 204 1.30 -18.40 10.69
CA ILE A 204 1.77 -19.71 10.21
C ILE A 204 3.18 -19.62 9.60
N THR A 205 3.65 -18.42 9.22
CA THR A 205 5.03 -18.18 8.77
C THR A 205 6.07 -18.70 9.76
N GLY A 206 5.85 -18.53 11.07
CA GLY A 206 6.77 -19.04 12.10
C GLY A 206 6.85 -20.58 12.14
N VAL A 207 5.83 -21.26 11.59
CA VAL A 207 5.81 -22.71 11.44
C VAL A 207 6.46 -23.15 10.12
N TRP A 208 6.20 -22.42 9.02
CA TRP A 208 6.75 -22.75 7.71
C TRP A 208 8.26 -22.52 7.63
N ASP A 209 8.74 -21.40 8.17
CA ASP A 209 10.15 -21.01 8.18
C ASP A 209 10.80 -21.28 9.53
N LYS A 210 10.36 -22.34 10.20
CA LYS A 210 10.83 -22.71 11.54
C LYS A 210 12.36 -22.75 11.63
N GLU A 211 13.03 -23.31 10.64
CA GLU A 211 14.50 -23.39 10.58
C GLU A 211 15.20 -22.01 10.67
N HIS A 212 14.57 -20.96 10.14
CA HIS A 212 15.14 -19.61 10.11
C HIS A 212 14.66 -18.73 11.26
N LEU A 213 13.51 -19.04 11.86
CA LEU A 213 12.81 -18.17 12.82
C LEU A 213 12.74 -18.72 14.24
N GLU A 214 12.84 -20.04 14.43
CA GLU A 214 12.85 -20.65 15.77
C GLU A 214 13.96 -20.02 16.61
N ASP A 215 13.60 -19.73 17.86
CA ASP A 215 14.45 -19.07 18.86
C ASP A 215 15.00 -17.69 18.45
N LYS A 216 14.38 -17.03 17.47
CA LYS A 216 14.79 -15.69 17.02
C LYS A 216 13.63 -14.73 16.92
N LEU A 217 12.50 -15.17 16.35
CA LEU A 217 11.34 -14.33 16.12
C LEU A 217 10.03 -15.02 16.53
N ILE A 218 9.13 -14.24 17.11
CA ILE A 218 7.76 -14.65 17.45
C ILE A 218 6.78 -13.89 16.55
N ILE A 219 5.90 -14.62 15.88
CA ILE A 219 4.83 -14.01 15.06
C ILE A 219 3.50 -14.14 15.80
N LYS A 220 2.99 -13.02 16.32
CA LYS A 220 1.77 -12.95 17.13
C LYS A 220 0.50 -12.82 16.28
N ASN A 221 -0.64 -13.02 16.92
CA ASN A 221 -1.96 -12.88 16.29
C ASN A 221 -2.15 -11.51 15.64
N MET A 222 -2.59 -11.49 14.37
CA MET A 222 -2.68 -10.25 13.61
C MET A 222 -3.78 -9.31 14.14
N GLN A 223 -5.00 -9.83 14.38
CA GLN A 223 -6.12 -9.01 14.84
C GLN A 223 -5.85 -8.38 16.21
N LYS A 224 -5.38 -9.16 17.18
CA LYS A 224 -5.04 -8.66 18.52
C LYS A 224 -3.98 -7.56 18.44
N THR A 225 -2.92 -7.80 17.68
CA THR A 225 -1.84 -6.80 17.47
C THR A 225 -2.40 -5.52 16.82
N ALA A 226 -3.24 -5.64 15.79
CA ALA A 226 -3.84 -4.48 15.15
C ALA A 226 -4.75 -3.67 16.10
N GLU A 227 -5.51 -4.34 16.96
CA GLU A 227 -6.36 -3.71 17.98
C GLU A 227 -5.54 -2.92 19.02
N GLU A 228 -4.30 -3.33 19.29
CA GLU A 228 -3.35 -2.65 20.18
C GLU A 228 -2.61 -1.48 19.49
N ILE A 229 -2.20 -1.63 18.23
CA ILE A 229 -1.38 -0.64 17.50
C ILE A 229 -2.21 0.49 16.89
N VAL A 230 -3.41 0.21 16.37
CA VAL A 230 -4.25 1.22 15.69
C VAL A 230 -4.60 2.43 16.58
N PRO A 231 -4.94 2.28 17.87
CA PRO A 231 -5.10 3.42 18.77
C PRO A 231 -3.86 4.30 18.89
N GLN A 232 -2.66 3.71 18.87
CA GLN A 232 -1.39 4.44 18.94
C GLN A 232 -1.17 5.27 17.67
N MET A 233 -1.45 4.69 16.49
CA MET A 233 -1.40 5.39 15.20
C MET A 233 -2.33 6.61 15.19
N LYS A 234 -3.58 6.44 15.65
CA LYS A 234 -4.54 7.56 15.74
C LYS A 234 -4.07 8.63 16.74
N LYS A 235 -3.51 8.23 17.89
CA LYS A 235 -2.92 9.17 18.88
C LYS A 235 -1.74 9.94 18.29
N ALA A 236 -0.94 9.30 17.45
CA ALA A 236 0.18 9.90 16.74
C ALA A 236 -0.23 10.76 15.52
N GLY A 237 -1.53 10.89 15.26
CA GLY A 237 -2.09 11.81 14.27
C GLY A 237 -2.44 11.21 12.91
N ALA A 238 -2.50 9.87 12.78
CA ALA A 238 -2.97 9.25 11.55
C ALA A 238 -4.41 9.67 11.22
N ASP A 239 -4.60 10.29 10.06
CA ASP A 239 -5.90 10.72 9.55
C ASP A 239 -6.68 9.52 8.99
N ILE A 240 -6.02 8.74 8.13
CA ILE A 240 -6.50 7.46 7.62
C ILE A 240 -5.46 6.37 7.88
N ILE A 241 -5.88 5.11 8.01
CA ILE A 241 -5.00 3.97 8.24
C ILE A 241 -5.15 2.94 7.12
N VAL A 242 -4.02 2.62 6.46
CA VAL A 242 -3.88 1.57 5.46
C VAL A 242 -3.23 0.35 6.12
N ALA A 243 -3.89 -0.79 6.06
CA ALA A 243 -3.32 -2.07 6.50
C ALA A 243 -2.77 -2.85 5.31
N LEU A 244 -1.49 -3.23 5.36
CA LEU A 244 -0.83 -4.13 4.44
C LEU A 244 -0.85 -5.52 5.08
N VAL A 245 -1.65 -6.45 4.56
CA VAL A 245 -1.94 -7.72 5.22
C VAL A 245 -1.48 -8.88 4.35
N HIS A 246 -0.33 -9.46 4.67
CA HIS A 246 0.15 -10.67 4.01
C HIS A 246 -0.51 -11.91 4.63
N ALA A 247 -1.79 -12.10 4.31
CA ALA A 247 -2.59 -13.25 4.68
C ALA A 247 -3.79 -13.38 3.74
N GLY A 248 -4.36 -14.58 3.65
CA GLY A 248 -5.54 -14.82 2.84
C GLY A 248 -6.81 -14.12 3.37
N LEU A 249 -7.82 -14.05 2.50
CA LEU A 249 -9.16 -13.56 2.87
C LEU A 249 -9.78 -14.38 4.01
N TYR A 250 -9.54 -15.68 3.96
CA TYR A 250 -9.95 -16.66 4.96
C TYR A 250 -8.72 -17.19 5.69
N SER A 251 -8.94 -17.83 6.82
CA SER A 251 -7.85 -18.47 7.56
C SER A 251 -7.21 -19.57 6.72
N ASP A 252 -5.88 -19.70 6.82
CA ASP A 252 -5.13 -20.74 6.13
C ASP A 252 -5.73 -22.12 6.44
N GLN A 253 -5.99 -22.89 5.39
CA GLN A 253 -6.73 -24.16 5.50
C GLN A 253 -6.09 -25.11 6.52
N TYR A 254 -4.76 -25.10 6.62
CA TYR A 254 -3.96 -25.95 7.48
C TYR A 254 -3.62 -25.30 8.84
N TRP A 255 -4.05 -24.06 9.08
CA TRP A 255 -3.89 -23.35 10.36
C TRP A 255 -5.05 -22.35 10.58
N PRO A 256 -6.30 -22.85 10.76
CA PRO A 256 -7.46 -22.00 10.86
C PRO A 256 -7.54 -21.31 12.23
N LYS A 257 -6.68 -20.32 12.48
CA LYS A 257 -6.69 -19.53 13.71
C LYS A 257 -7.47 -18.23 13.52
N GLN A 258 -8.45 -18.00 14.39
CA GLN A 258 -9.23 -16.77 14.42
C GLN A 258 -8.31 -15.55 14.57
N GLY A 259 -8.65 -14.46 13.89
CA GLY A 259 -7.87 -13.22 13.93
C GLY A 259 -6.66 -13.20 12.99
N ASN A 260 -6.37 -14.32 12.30
CA ASN A 260 -5.25 -14.43 11.37
C ASN A 260 -5.69 -14.49 9.90
N ASN A 261 -6.68 -13.68 9.54
CA ASN A 261 -7.14 -13.52 8.15
C ASN A 261 -7.66 -12.10 7.93
N VAL A 262 -7.72 -11.69 6.66
CA VAL A 262 -8.13 -10.32 6.26
C VAL A 262 -9.56 -9.99 6.70
N ARG A 263 -10.48 -10.96 6.70
CA ARG A 263 -11.85 -10.72 7.15
C ARG A 263 -11.91 -10.32 8.62
N ASP A 264 -11.05 -10.85 9.48
CA ASP A 264 -10.97 -10.44 10.87
C ASP A 264 -10.28 -9.09 11.03
N ILE A 265 -9.19 -8.82 10.28
CA ILE A 265 -8.55 -7.49 10.25
C ILE A 265 -9.52 -6.39 9.82
N SER A 266 -10.42 -6.69 8.89
CA SER A 266 -11.44 -5.72 8.46
C SER A 266 -12.45 -5.34 9.55
N LYS A 267 -12.51 -6.06 10.68
CA LYS A 267 -13.37 -5.69 11.82
C LYS A 267 -12.66 -4.77 12.81
N VAL A 268 -11.34 -4.65 12.76
CA VAL A 268 -10.56 -3.81 13.67
C VAL A 268 -10.94 -2.34 13.50
N LYS A 269 -11.39 -1.69 14.57
CA LYS A 269 -11.84 -0.30 14.53
C LYS A 269 -10.66 0.63 14.22
N GLY A 270 -10.82 1.52 13.24
CA GLY A 270 -9.83 2.55 12.90
C GLY A 270 -8.94 2.22 11.69
N ILE A 271 -8.90 0.97 11.23
CA ILE A 271 -8.36 0.63 9.90
C ILE A 271 -9.37 1.11 8.85
N ASP A 272 -8.91 1.86 7.86
CA ASP A 272 -9.76 2.50 6.86
C ASP A 272 -9.66 1.82 5.49
N VAL A 273 -8.48 1.30 5.13
CA VAL A 273 -8.19 0.64 3.84
C VAL A 273 -7.41 -0.65 4.09
N ILE A 274 -7.63 -1.69 3.29
CA ILE A 274 -6.88 -2.94 3.37
C ILE A 274 -6.31 -3.30 2.01
N LEU A 275 -5.00 -3.54 1.97
CA LEU A 275 -4.30 -4.13 0.84
C LEU A 275 -3.82 -5.49 1.33
N TYR A 276 -4.12 -6.58 0.60
CA TYR A 276 -3.78 -7.91 1.09
C TYR A 276 -3.24 -8.83 0.00
N GLY A 277 -2.43 -9.81 0.41
CA GLY A 277 -1.71 -10.72 -0.48
C GLY A 277 -1.89 -12.19 -0.12
N HIS A 278 -0.81 -12.97 -0.29
CA HIS A 278 -0.63 -14.35 0.19
C HIS A 278 -1.42 -15.43 -0.57
N SER A 279 -2.73 -15.23 -0.75
CA SER A 279 -3.58 -16.27 -1.37
C SER A 279 -3.49 -16.34 -2.90
N HIS A 280 -2.66 -15.49 -3.53
CA HIS A 280 -2.53 -15.30 -4.98
C HIS A 280 -3.87 -15.06 -5.72
N GLY A 281 -4.89 -14.66 -4.97
CA GLY A 281 -6.25 -14.48 -5.44
C GLY A 281 -6.44 -13.11 -6.07
N ILE A 282 -7.62 -12.87 -6.62
CA ILE A 282 -7.99 -11.55 -7.13
C ILE A 282 -9.16 -11.07 -6.29
N PHE A 283 -9.07 -9.84 -5.78
CA PHE A 283 -10.21 -9.17 -5.16
C PHE A 283 -10.19 -7.68 -5.48
N PRO A 284 -11.32 -7.06 -5.80
CA PRO A 284 -12.60 -7.70 -6.12
C PRO A 284 -12.62 -8.37 -7.50
N VAL A 285 -13.53 -9.33 -7.66
CA VAL A 285 -13.87 -9.95 -8.96
C VAL A 285 -15.30 -9.64 -9.34
N LYS A 286 -15.49 -8.91 -10.45
CA LYS A 286 -16.82 -8.50 -10.92
C LYS A 286 -17.72 -9.72 -11.18
N GLY A 287 -18.98 -9.66 -10.70
CA GLY A 287 -19.97 -10.71 -10.86
C GLY A 287 -19.88 -11.84 -9.82
N GLU A 288 -18.84 -11.87 -8.99
CA GLU A 288 -18.74 -12.85 -7.92
C GLU A 288 -19.53 -12.46 -6.67
N LYS A 289 -20.04 -13.47 -5.98
CA LYS A 289 -20.72 -13.30 -4.69
C LYS A 289 -19.74 -13.60 -3.57
N GLY A 290 -19.66 -12.70 -2.60
CA GLY A 290 -18.92 -12.92 -1.35
C GLY A 290 -19.83 -13.40 -0.22
N PRO A 291 -19.26 -14.02 0.84
CA PRO A 291 -19.99 -14.29 2.08
C PRO A 291 -20.36 -12.99 2.81
N LYS A 292 -21.08 -13.10 3.94
CA LYS A 292 -21.48 -11.94 4.75
C LYS A 292 -20.27 -11.04 5.08
N GLY A 293 -20.37 -9.78 4.66
CA GLY A 293 -19.35 -8.75 4.84
C GLY A 293 -18.49 -8.52 3.60
N VAL A 294 -18.45 -9.44 2.64
CA VAL A 294 -17.63 -9.34 1.43
C VAL A 294 -18.50 -8.91 0.25
N ASN A 295 -18.16 -7.81 -0.41
CA ASN A 295 -18.89 -7.29 -1.56
C ASN A 295 -17.92 -6.99 -2.70
N HIS A 296 -17.92 -7.86 -3.72
CA HIS A 296 -17.07 -7.73 -4.89
C HIS A 296 -17.46 -6.56 -5.79
N GLU A 297 -18.77 -6.30 -5.97
CA GLU A 297 -19.23 -5.19 -6.83
C GLU A 297 -18.76 -3.82 -6.32
N LYS A 298 -18.70 -3.63 -5.01
CA LYS A 298 -18.18 -2.41 -4.38
C LYS A 298 -16.68 -2.47 -4.07
N GLY A 299 -16.07 -3.65 -4.09
CA GLY A 299 -14.68 -3.84 -3.69
C GLY A 299 -14.45 -3.56 -2.20
N ILE A 300 -15.35 -4.01 -1.34
CA ILE A 300 -15.29 -3.77 0.11
C ILE A 300 -15.42 -5.04 0.93
N ILE A 301 -14.75 -5.06 2.09
CA ILE A 301 -14.91 -6.08 3.14
C ILE A 301 -15.27 -5.39 4.45
N ASN A 302 -16.40 -5.78 5.04
CA ASN A 302 -16.98 -5.18 6.24
C ASN A 302 -17.07 -3.64 6.17
N GLY A 303 -17.38 -3.11 4.99
CA GLY A 303 -17.51 -1.67 4.74
C GLY A 303 -16.22 -0.95 4.40
N LYS A 304 -15.07 -1.64 4.38
CA LYS A 304 -13.76 -1.04 4.09
C LYS A 304 -13.32 -1.36 2.67
N PRO A 305 -12.81 -0.40 1.88
CA PRO A 305 -12.21 -0.69 0.59
C PRO A 305 -11.05 -1.68 0.74
N THR A 306 -11.06 -2.71 -0.09
CA THR A 306 -10.07 -3.78 -0.05
C THR A 306 -9.71 -4.26 -1.45
N VAL A 307 -8.44 -4.62 -1.66
CA VAL A 307 -7.93 -5.15 -2.93
C VAL A 307 -6.86 -6.21 -2.67
N GLN A 308 -6.81 -7.21 -3.56
CA GLN A 308 -5.68 -8.13 -3.74
C GLN A 308 -5.41 -8.25 -5.23
N ALA A 309 -4.16 -7.99 -5.63
CA ALA A 309 -3.73 -7.90 -7.02
C ALA A 309 -3.10 -9.17 -7.59
N GLY A 310 -3.71 -10.34 -7.36
CA GLY A 310 -3.23 -11.58 -7.96
C GLY A 310 -1.84 -11.95 -7.45
N ASN A 311 -0.92 -12.17 -8.39
CA ASN A 311 0.47 -12.53 -8.13
C ASN A 311 1.36 -12.23 -9.35
N TRP A 312 2.68 -12.25 -9.16
CA TRP A 312 3.69 -12.19 -10.22
C TRP A 312 3.61 -10.94 -11.11
N GLY A 313 2.93 -9.89 -10.65
CA GLY A 313 2.65 -8.69 -11.43
C GLY A 313 1.57 -8.89 -12.51
N ASN A 314 0.67 -9.86 -12.38
CA ASN A 314 -0.42 -10.08 -13.33
C ASN A 314 -1.57 -9.06 -13.17
N HIS A 315 -1.69 -8.39 -12.03
CA HIS A 315 -2.62 -7.29 -11.78
C HIS A 315 -1.94 -6.15 -11.02
N LEU A 316 -2.54 -4.97 -11.11
CA LEU A 316 -2.29 -3.84 -10.22
C LEU A 316 -3.52 -3.60 -9.36
N GLY A 317 -3.36 -3.58 -8.04
CA GLY A 317 -4.44 -3.20 -7.12
C GLY A 317 -4.60 -1.69 -7.13
N ILE A 318 -5.85 -1.22 -7.23
CA ILE A 318 -6.19 0.21 -7.28
C ILE A 318 -7.38 0.45 -6.37
N ILE A 319 -7.22 1.33 -5.39
CA ILE A 319 -8.31 1.85 -4.55
C ILE A 319 -8.37 3.36 -4.76
N ASP A 320 -9.45 3.83 -5.36
CA ASP A 320 -9.75 5.26 -5.46
C ASP A 320 -10.62 5.69 -4.27
N LEU A 321 -10.11 6.63 -3.48
CA LEU A 321 -10.80 7.24 -2.34
C LEU A 321 -11.25 8.65 -2.67
N THR A 322 -12.45 8.99 -2.24
CA THR A 322 -12.96 10.35 -2.18
C THR A 322 -12.92 10.83 -0.73
N LEU A 323 -12.02 11.76 -0.44
CA LEU A 323 -11.80 12.28 0.91
C LEU A 323 -12.50 13.64 1.08
N LYS A 324 -13.09 13.87 2.24
CA LYS A 324 -13.55 15.19 2.69
C LYS A 324 -12.92 15.55 4.01
N LYS A 325 -12.57 16.82 4.17
CA LYS A 325 -12.09 17.37 5.45
C LYS A 325 -13.20 18.18 6.09
N LYS A 326 -13.72 17.72 7.23
CA LYS A 326 -14.78 18.39 7.99
C LYS A 326 -14.28 18.72 9.39
N LYS A 327 -14.32 20.01 9.76
CA LYS A 327 -13.85 20.51 11.07
C LYS A 327 -12.45 19.99 11.42
N GLY A 328 -11.54 20.00 10.43
CA GLY A 328 -10.16 19.54 10.58
C GLY A 328 -9.96 18.02 10.52
N LYS A 329 -11.01 17.21 10.43
CA LYS A 329 -10.90 15.74 10.36
C LYS A 329 -11.18 15.22 8.95
N TRP A 330 -10.36 14.29 8.49
CA TRP A 330 -10.58 13.59 7.22
C TRP A 330 -11.60 12.47 7.37
N ALA A 331 -12.38 12.25 6.31
CA ALA A 331 -13.30 11.14 6.19
C ALA A 331 -13.30 10.63 4.74
N ILE A 332 -13.31 9.30 4.56
CA ILE A 332 -13.59 8.66 3.28
C ILE A 332 -15.11 8.71 3.09
N VAL A 333 -15.57 9.40 2.04
CA VAL A 333 -17.01 9.54 1.74
C VAL A 333 -17.47 8.69 0.56
N ASP A 334 -16.53 8.24 -0.26
CA ASP A 334 -16.74 7.25 -1.31
C ASP A 334 -15.43 6.51 -1.59
N SER A 335 -15.54 5.27 -2.08
CA SER A 335 -14.39 4.46 -2.43
C SER A 335 -14.72 3.45 -3.51
N LYS A 336 -13.74 3.13 -4.36
CA LYS A 336 -13.84 2.07 -5.36
C LYS A 336 -12.54 1.28 -5.44
N SER A 337 -12.62 -0.03 -5.25
CA SER A 337 -11.49 -0.94 -5.39
C SER A 337 -11.57 -1.73 -6.69
N THR A 338 -10.43 -1.93 -7.35
CA THR A 338 -10.31 -2.72 -8.57
C THR A 338 -8.94 -3.40 -8.63
N ALA A 339 -8.91 -4.69 -9.00
CA ALA A 339 -7.69 -5.34 -9.45
C ALA A 339 -7.60 -5.24 -10.98
N LYS A 340 -6.71 -4.38 -11.50
CA LYS A 340 -6.57 -4.10 -12.93
C LYS A 340 -5.59 -5.11 -13.56
N PRO A 341 -6.04 -6.02 -14.43
CA PRO A 341 -5.18 -7.04 -15.03
C PRO A 341 -4.21 -6.45 -16.05
N ILE A 342 -3.06 -7.08 -16.28
CA ILE A 342 -2.15 -6.73 -17.39
C ILE A 342 -2.62 -7.31 -18.74
N ILE A 343 -3.60 -8.21 -18.73
CA ILE A 343 -4.24 -8.81 -19.90
C ILE A 343 -5.75 -8.63 -19.88
N ARG A 344 -6.37 -8.67 -21.05
CA ARG A 344 -7.82 -8.83 -21.22
C ARG A 344 -8.13 -10.07 -22.05
N ILE A 345 -9.26 -10.68 -21.80
CA ILE A 345 -9.75 -11.81 -22.60
C ILE A 345 -10.79 -11.31 -23.59
N ILE A 346 -10.53 -11.47 -24.90
CA ILE A 346 -11.48 -11.16 -25.97
C ILE A 346 -11.62 -12.40 -26.84
N LYS A 347 -12.84 -12.93 -26.96
CA LYS A 347 -13.14 -14.16 -27.73
C LYS A 347 -12.18 -15.31 -27.37
N ASN A 348 -12.02 -15.57 -26.07
CA ASN A 348 -11.09 -16.57 -25.50
C ASN A 348 -9.60 -16.37 -25.82
N LYS A 349 -9.19 -15.22 -26.36
CA LYS A 349 -7.77 -14.87 -26.58
C LYS A 349 -7.30 -13.90 -25.51
N LYS A 350 -6.13 -14.20 -24.91
CA LYS A 350 -5.41 -13.29 -24.01
C LYS A 350 -4.76 -12.20 -24.84
N ILE A 351 -5.04 -10.94 -24.51
CA ILE A 351 -4.50 -9.76 -25.19
C ILE A 351 -3.84 -8.88 -24.13
N PRO A 352 -2.54 -8.54 -24.25
CA PRO A 352 -1.90 -7.63 -23.31
C PRO A 352 -2.55 -6.25 -23.40
N ILE A 353 -2.82 -5.63 -22.25
CA ILE A 353 -3.33 -4.25 -22.19
C ILE A 353 -2.22 -3.22 -22.00
N VAL A 354 -1.00 -3.68 -21.70
CA VAL A 354 0.20 -2.88 -21.54
C VAL A 354 1.42 -3.57 -22.15
N SER A 355 2.35 -2.77 -22.65
CA SER A 355 3.70 -3.23 -23.01
C SER A 355 4.60 -3.27 -21.77
N PRO A 356 5.60 -4.16 -21.72
CA PRO A 356 6.62 -4.13 -20.68
C PRO A 356 7.40 -2.81 -20.72
N MET A 357 7.89 -2.36 -19.56
CA MET A 357 8.70 -1.15 -19.42
C MET A 357 10.13 -1.39 -19.94
N PRO A 358 10.58 -0.71 -21.00
CA PRO A 358 11.89 -0.97 -21.61
C PRO A 358 13.08 -0.73 -20.68
N GLN A 359 12.98 0.24 -19.77
CA GLN A 359 14.03 0.53 -18.79
C GLN A 359 14.25 -0.66 -17.85
N LEU A 360 13.17 -1.34 -17.45
CA LEU A 360 13.28 -2.53 -16.61
C LEU A 360 13.90 -3.70 -17.38
N GLU A 361 13.51 -3.91 -18.65
CA GLU A 361 14.17 -4.91 -19.49
C GLU A 361 15.68 -4.65 -19.61
N TYR A 362 16.09 -3.38 -19.73
CA TYR A 362 17.50 -3.00 -19.81
C TYR A 362 18.27 -3.30 -18.51
N ILE A 363 17.82 -2.81 -17.36
CA ILE A 363 18.55 -2.99 -16.10
C ILE A 363 18.55 -4.46 -15.62
N LEU A 364 17.54 -5.23 -16.02
CA LEU A 364 17.40 -6.64 -15.67
C LEU A 364 18.06 -7.59 -16.67
N SER A 365 18.56 -7.08 -17.81
CA SER A 365 19.09 -7.90 -18.91
C SER A 365 20.22 -8.83 -18.47
N ARG A 366 21.15 -8.36 -17.63
CA ARG A 366 22.22 -9.20 -17.09
C ARG A 366 21.69 -10.27 -16.14
N TYR A 367 20.86 -9.90 -15.17
CA TYR A 367 20.24 -10.86 -14.24
C TYR A 367 19.44 -11.93 -14.98
N HIS A 368 18.78 -11.56 -16.08
CA HIS A 368 18.07 -12.50 -16.94
C HIS A 368 19.00 -13.53 -17.58
N GLN A 369 20.12 -13.09 -18.17
CA GLN A 369 21.11 -14.01 -18.77
C GLN A 369 21.75 -14.90 -17.72
N ASP A 370 22.20 -14.32 -16.60
CA ASP A 370 22.84 -15.07 -15.53
C ASP A 370 21.87 -16.11 -14.91
N THR A 371 20.57 -15.79 -14.84
CA THR A 371 19.52 -16.75 -14.44
C THR A 371 19.38 -17.90 -15.44
N LEU A 372 19.42 -17.64 -16.76
CA LEU A 372 19.36 -18.69 -17.78
C LEU A 372 20.57 -19.62 -17.69
N GLU A 373 21.77 -19.07 -17.49
CA GLU A 373 23.00 -19.83 -17.29
C GLU A 373 22.93 -20.69 -16.01
N TYR A 374 22.43 -20.12 -14.92
CA TYR A 374 22.21 -20.82 -13.65
C TYR A 374 21.26 -22.02 -13.78
N ILE A 375 20.15 -21.87 -14.50
CA ILE A 375 19.21 -22.98 -14.73
C ILE A 375 19.87 -24.08 -15.56
N ASN A 376 20.62 -23.71 -16.62
CA ASN A 376 21.29 -24.67 -17.47
C ASN A 376 22.38 -25.45 -16.71
N SER A 377 23.13 -24.80 -15.82
CA SER A 377 24.17 -25.48 -15.03
C SER A 377 23.58 -26.47 -14.02
N LYS A 378 22.46 -26.15 -13.37
CA LYS A 378 21.73 -27.11 -12.50
C LYS A 378 21.17 -28.31 -13.28
N GLN A 379 20.65 -28.10 -14.49
CA GLN A 379 20.17 -29.20 -15.33
C GLN A 379 21.30 -30.17 -15.72
N LEU A 380 22.51 -29.67 -15.96
CA LEU A 380 23.67 -30.50 -16.28
C LEU A 380 24.11 -31.34 -15.08
N LEU A 381 24.08 -30.80 -13.87
CA LEU A 381 24.47 -31.54 -12.65
C LEU A 381 23.52 -32.72 -12.37
N ASN A 382 22.22 -32.55 -12.60
CA ASN A 382 21.22 -33.62 -12.43
C ASN A 382 21.27 -34.74 -13.49
N HIS A 383 22.15 -34.64 -14.49
CA HIS A 383 22.35 -35.68 -15.51
C HIS A 383 23.58 -36.57 -15.24
N PHE A 384 24.32 -36.31 -14.15
CA PHE A 384 25.49 -37.10 -13.73
C PHE A 384 25.27 -37.91 -12.44
N ASP A 385 24.07 -37.87 -11.87
CA ASP A 385 23.56 -38.78 -10.84
C ASP A 385 22.52 -39.74 -11.46
#